data_AF-A0A821MH84-F1
#
_entry.id   AF-A0A821MH84-F1
#
_cell.length_a   1.000
_cell.length_b   1.000
_cell.length_c   1.000
_cell.angle_alpha   90.00
_cell.angle_beta   90.00
_cell.angle_gamma   90.00
#
_symmetry.space_group_name_H-M   'P 1'
#
loop_
_entity.id
_entity.type
_entity.pdbx_description
1 polymer ?
#
loop_
_entity_poly.entity_id
_entity_poly.type
_entity_poly.pdbx_seq_one_letter_code
_entity_poly.pdbx_strand_id
1 'polypeptide(L)'
;MRLIIACVTILGMARAALAMSPFCTNCKPTSPVCGSDWKTYSSECSLKCENLYNLNPPVVIYNGPCEDLLPKPDPNPYQPCNLLDIYNPCVLMGAHKSH
;
A
#
# COMPACT_ATOMS: atom_id res chain seq x y z
N MET A 1 34.30 -12.49 -45.25
CA MET A 1 34.14 -11.80 -43.95
C MET A 1 32.85 -10.96 -43.92
N ARG A 2 31.66 -11.58 -44.06
CA ARG A 2 30.34 -10.90 -43.92
C ARG A 2 29.21 -11.86 -43.49
N LEU A 3 29.52 -13.04 -42.95
CA LEU A 3 28.52 -14.06 -42.60
C LEU A 3 28.22 -14.15 -41.09
N ILE A 4 28.95 -13.40 -40.24
CA ILE A 4 28.84 -13.51 -38.77
C ILE A 4 27.96 -12.40 -38.16
N ILE A 5 27.73 -11.29 -38.87
CA ILE A 5 27.01 -10.11 -38.34
C ILE A 5 25.49 -10.31 -38.34
N ALA A 6 24.95 -11.18 -39.19
CA ALA A 6 23.51 -11.45 -39.25
C ALA A 6 23.00 -12.37 -38.13
N CYS A 7 23.86 -13.18 -37.51
CA CYS A 7 23.44 -14.15 -36.50
C CYS A 7 23.34 -13.53 -35.10
N VAL A 8 24.23 -12.59 -34.76
CA VAL A 8 24.26 -11.99 -33.40
C VAL A 8 23.14 -10.95 -33.20
N THR A 9 22.55 -10.42 -34.27
CA THR A 9 21.38 -9.54 -34.17
C THR A 9 20.05 -10.31 -34.06
N ILE A 10 20.03 -11.60 -34.45
CA ILE A 10 18.80 -12.42 -34.40
C ILE A 10 18.63 -13.11 -33.05
N LEU A 11 19.71 -13.37 -32.29
CA LEU A 11 19.63 -13.89 -30.91
C LEU A 11 19.65 -12.79 -29.83
N GLY A 12 19.83 -11.53 -30.21
CA GLY A 12 20.10 -10.42 -29.28
C GLY A 12 18.95 -9.44 -29.02
N MET A 13 17.72 -9.79 -29.37
CA MET A 13 16.58 -8.89 -29.20
C MET A 13 15.55 -9.51 -28.25
N ALA A 14 15.94 -9.72 -26.99
CA ALA A 14 14.98 -9.65 -25.90
C ALA A 14 14.51 -8.19 -25.82
N ARG A 15 13.64 -7.76 -26.75
CA ARG A 15 12.95 -6.49 -26.61
C ARG A 15 11.96 -6.70 -25.49
N ALA A 16 12.36 -6.32 -24.28
CA ALA A 16 11.44 -6.05 -23.18
C ALA A 16 10.59 -4.82 -23.54
N ALA A 17 9.69 -5.00 -24.49
CA ALA A 17 8.68 -4.07 -24.92
C ALA A 17 7.41 -4.94 -24.98
N LEU A 18 6.35 -4.79 -24.19
CA LEU A 18 5.82 -3.64 -23.47
C LEU A 18 4.97 -4.17 -22.30
N ALA A 19 5.32 -3.81 -21.06
CA ALA A 19 4.36 -3.84 -19.95
C ALA A 19 3.73 -2.45 -19.74
N MET A 20 3.66 -1.63 -20.78
CA MET A 20 3.10 -0.28 -20.71
C MET A 20 1.77 -0.29 -21.46
N SER A 21 0.70 -0.64 -20.76
CA SER A 21 -0.64 -0.46 -21.28
C SER A 21 -0.92 1.02 -21.49
N PRO A 22 -1.52 1.42 -22.63
CA PRO A 22 -1.84 2.83 -22.90
C PRO A 22 -2.78 3.43 -21.85
N PHE A 23 -3.49 2.59 -21.10
CA PHE A 23 -4.33 3.01 -19.98
C PHE A 23 -3.53 3.58 -18.79
N CYS A 24 -2.23 3.30 -18.69
CA CYS A 24 -1.42 3.65 -17.53
C CYS A 24 -0.49 4.84 -17.74
N THR A 25 -0.47 5.40 -18.94
CA THR A 25 0.39 6.54 -19.29
C THR A 25 -0.08 7.86 -18.65
N ASN A 26 -1.36 7.96 -18.25
CA ASN A 26 -1.95 9.23 -17.78
C ASN A 26 -2.66 9.13 -16.42
N CYS A 27 -2.27 8.19 -15.56
CA CYS A 27 -2.81 8.17 -14.20
C CYS A 27 -2.28 9.36 -13.39
N LYS A 28 -3.17 10.30 -13.07
CA LYS A 28 -2.87 11.43 -12.19
C LYS A 28 -3.18 11.08 -10.73
N PRO A 29 -2.39 11.55 -9.76
CA PRO A 29 -2.71 11.40 -8.34
C PRO A 29 -3.82 12.39 -7.95
N THR A 30 -5.07 12.02 -8.19
CA THR A 30 -6.24 12.91 -7.98
C THR A 30 -6.88 12.72 -6.62
N SER A 31 -7.05 11.47 -6.18
CA SER A 31 -7.79 11.13 -4.96
C SER A 31 -7.29 9.77 -4.48
N PRO A 32 -6.61 9.70 -3.31
CA PRO A 32 -6.10 8.45 -2.80
C PRO A 32 -7.24 7.46 -2.51
N VAL A 33 -6.98 6.17 -2.68
CA VAL A 33 -7.89 5.07 -2.39
C VAL A 33 -7.17 3.96 -1.65
N CYS A 34 -7.85 3.28 -0.75
CA CYS A 34 -7.34 2.10 -0.07
C CYS A 34 -7.81 0.86 -0.81
N GLY A 35 -6.86 0.02 -1.23
CA GLY A 35 -7.15 -1.29 -1.82
C GLY A 35 -7.46 -2.35 -0.75
N SER A 36 -8.11 -3.44 -1.15
CA SER A 36 -8.41 -4.60 -0.30
C SER A 36 -7.15 -5.34 0.19
N ASP A 37 -5.99 -5.00 -0.37
CA ASP A 37 -4.65 -5.43 0.04
C ASP A 37 -4.02 -4.52 1.11
N TRP A 38 -4.80 -3.59 1.68
CA TRP A 38 -4.36 -2.59 2.68
C TRP A 38 -3.28 -1.64 2.17
N LYS A 39 -3.20 -1.45 0.85
CA LYS A 39 -2.30 -0.50 0.21
C LYS A 39 -3.04 0.77 -0.19
N THR A 40 -2.47 1.92 0.16
CA THR A 40 -2.92 3.22 -0.35
C THR A 40 -2.39 3.44 -1.77
N TYR A 41 -3.31 3.62 -2.73
CA TYR A 41 -3.03 4.00 -4.10
C TYR A 41 -3.33 5.48 -4.30
N SER A 42 -2.51 6.19 -5.09
CA SER A 42 -2.64 7.65 -5.28
C SER A 42 -3.89 8.06 -6.09
N SER A 43 -4.48 7.09 -6.79
CA SER A 43 -5.73 7.19 -7.53
C SER A 43 -6.27 5.79 -7.84
N GLU A 44 -7.56 5.69 -8.13
CA GLU A 44 -8.15 4.45 -8.66
C GLU A 44 -7.49 4.01 -9.98
N CYS A 45 -7.04 4.97 -10.80
CA CYS A 45 -6.27 4.69 -12.02
C CYS A 45 -4.96 3.96 -11.68
N SER A 46 -4.22 4.46 -10.69
CA SER A 46 -2.96 3.84 -10.26
C SER A 46 -3.16 2.43 -9.71
N LEU A 47 -4.25 2.19 -8.98
CA LEU A 47 -4.65 0.85 -8.51
C LEU A 47 -4.85 -0.11 -9.68
N LYS A 48 -5.63 0.31 -10.69
CA LYS A 48 -5.88 -0.51 -11.89
C LYS A 48 -4.61 -0.78 -12.69
N CYS A 49 -3.72 0.21 -12.76
CA CYS A 49 -2.51 0.13 -13.56
C CYS A 49 -1.41 -0.72 -12.94
N GLU A 50 -1.21 -0.60 -11.64
CA GLU A 50 -0.27 -1.46 -10.93
C GLU A 50 -0.75 -2.91 -10.93
N ASN A 51 -2.06 -3.14 -10.91
CA ASN A 51 -2.66 -4.47 -10.87
C ASN A 51 -3.16 -4.97 -12.22
N LEU A 52 -2.72 -4.38 -13.33
CA LEU A 52 -3.25 -4.67 -14.66
C LEU A 52 -3.13 -6.15 -15.06
N TYR A 53 -2.06 -6.81 -14.62
CA TYR A 53 -1.79 -8.22 -14.89
C TYR A 53 -1.95 -9.11 -13.64
N ASN A 54 -2.51 -8.56 -12.57
CA ASN A 54 -2.80 -9.32 -11.37
C ASN A 54 -4.03 -10.20 -11.63
N LEU A 55 -3.92 -11.50 -11.38
CA LEU A 55 -5.04 -12.45 -11.52
C LEU A 55 -6.17 -12.18 -10.54
N ASN A 56 -5.84 -11.57 -9.40
CA ASN A 56 -6.80 -11.17 -8.37
C ASN A 56 -6.49 -9.73 -7.93
N PRO A 57 -6.86 -8.71 -8.74
CA PRO A 57 -6.55 -7.33 -8.43
C PRO A 57 -7.31 -6.89 -7.18
N PRO A 58 -6.70 -6.08 -6.29
CA PRO A 58 -7.38 -5.53 -5.14
C PRO A 58 -8.51 -4.61 -5.58
N VAL A 59 -9.58 -4.58 -4.79
CA VAL A 59 -10.71 -3.67 -5.00
C VAL A 59 -10.60 -2.48 -4.06
N VAL A 60 -11.18 -1.34 -4.42
CA VAL A 60 -11.24 -0.19 -3.51
C VAL A 60 -12.16 -0.54 -2.34
N ILE A 61 -11.64 -0.45 -1.11
CA ILE A 61 -12.40 -0.64 0.13
C ILE A 61 -12.68 0.69 0.85
N TYR A 62 -11.94 1.75 0.54
CA TYR A 62 -12.14 3.07 1.13
C TYR A 62 -11.66 4.19 0.19
N ASN A 63 -12.43 5.28 0.14
CA ASN A 63 -12.11 6.49 -0.64
C ASN A 63 -11.23 7.43 0.18
N GLY A 64 -9.97 7.03 0.33
CA GLY A 64 -8.94 7.76 1.06
C GLY A 64 -7.74 6.86 1.36
N PRO A 65 -6.72 7.37 2.05
CA PRO A 65 -5.61 6.56 2.51
C PRO A 65 -6.07 5.48 3.51
N CYS A 66 -5.43 4.31 3.48
CA CYS A 66 -5.71 3.22 4.42
C CYS A 66 -5.44 3.62 5.88
N GLU A 67 -4.53 4.57 6.10
CA GLU A 67 -4.20 5.12 7.42
C GLU A 67 -5.42 5.76 8.12
N ASP A 68 -6.41 6.25 7.36
CA ASP A 68 -7.63 6.82 7.93
C ASP A 68 -8.57 5.76 8.52
N LEU A 69 -8.41 4.49 8.11
CA LEU A 69 -9.14 3.35 8.67
C LEU A 69 -8.53 2.85 9.98
N LEU A 70 -7.29 3.26 10.28
CA LEU A 70 -6.67 2.91 11.54
C LEU A 70 -7.29 3.74 12.67
N PRO A 71 -7.48 3.15 13.86
CA PRO A 71 -7.75 3.93 15.06
C PRO A 71 -6.67 4.99 15.18
N LYS A 72 -7.07 6.27 15.15
CA LYS A 72 -6.12 7.35 15.42
C LYS A 72 -5.57 7.13 16.82
N PRO A 73 -4.24 7.18 17.04
CA PRO A 73 -3.71 7.09 18.38
C PRO A 73 -4.36 8.20 19.21
N ASP A 74 -4.92 7.83 20.37
CA ASP A 74 -5.57 8.79 21.22
C ASP A 74 -4.57 9.90 21.57
N PRO A 75 -4.90 11.19 21.31
CA PRO A 75 -4.00 12.30 21.61
C PRO A 75 -3.74 12.43 23.12
N ASN A 76 -4.47 11.68 23.95
CA ASN A 76 -4.21 11.53 25.36
C ASN A 76 -4.06 10.03 25.73
N PRO A 77 -2.83 9.48 25.69
CA PRO A 77 -2.55 8.11 26.16
C PRO A 77 -2.70 7.96 27.68
N TYR A 78 -2.95 9.07 28.40
CA TYR A 78 -3.14 9.12 29.84
C TYR A 78 -4.60 9.45 30.13
N GLN A 79 -5.48 8.46 29.98
CA GLN A 79 -6.64 8.46 30.86
C GLN A 79 -6.11 8.12 32.26
N PRO A 80 -6.06 9.06 33.23
CA PRO A 80 -5.91 8.63 34.60
C PRO A 80 -7.08 7.68 34.88
N CYS A 81 -6.78 6.50 35.42
CA CYS A 81 -7.80 5.51 35.78
C CYS A 81 -8.93 6.24 36.53
N ASN A 82 -10.13 6.25 35.96
CA ASN A 82 -11.25 6.93 36.60
C ASN A 82 -11.67 6.07 37.81
N LEU A 83 -11.65 6.65 39.01
CA LEU A 83 -11.97 5.98 40.27
C LEU A 83 -13.45 5.52 40.37
N LEU A 84 -14.22 5.57 39.28
CA LEU A 84 -15.66 5.30 39.24
C LEU A 84 -16.03 3.97 38.58
N ASP A 85 -15.08 3.23 38.01
CA ASP A 85 -15.36 1.93 37.40
C ASP A 85 -15.01 0.79 38.39
N ILE A 86 -16.01 0.36 39.17
CA ILE A 86 -15.93 -0.78 40.12
C ILE A 86 -15.56 -2.11 39.41
N TYR A 87 -15.52 -2.15 38.07
CA TYR A 87 -15.21 -3.34 37.28
C TYR A 87 -13.84 -3.31 36.58
N ASN A 88 -12.93 -2.40 36.95
CA ASN A 88 -11.55 -2.45 36.46
C ASN A 88 -10.56 -2.54 37.64
N PRO A 89 -10.32 -3.74 38.19
CA PRO A 89 -9.25 -3.88 39.17
C PRO A 89 -7.93 -3.61 38.43
N CYS A 90 -7.30 -2.46 38.73
CA CYS A 90 -5.94 -2.15 38.29
C CYS A 90 -5.07 -3.40 38.46
N VAL A 91 -4.70 -4.03 37.35
CA VAL A 91 -3.81 -5.20 37.38
C VAL A 91 -2.46 -4.70 37.87
N LEU A 92 -2.16 -4.97 39.14
CA LEU A 92 -0.86 -4.77 39.75
C LEU A 92 0.17 -5.63 39.02
N MET A 93 0.81 -5.11 37.98
CA MET A 93 2.06 -5.70 37.48
C MET A 93 3.04 -4.60 37.06
N GLY A 94 3.98 -4.32 37.97
CA GLY A 94 5.35 -3.97 37.58
C GLY A 94 5.69 -2.50 37.49
N ALA A 95 6.22 -1.96 38.59
CA ALA A 95 7.12 -0.81 38.55
C ALA A 95 8.32 -1.08 37.62
N HIS A 96 8.55 -0.22 36.62
CA HIS A 96 9.83 -0.01 35.92
C HIS A 96 9.65 1.29 35.08
N LYS A 97 10.51 2.32 35.11
CA LYS A 97 11.74 2.60 35.84
C LYS A 97 11.94 4.12 35.71
N SER A 98 12.33 4.79 36.78
CA SER A 98 12.86 6.15 36.75
C SER A 98 14.20 6.17 35.98
N HIS A 99 14.31 7.03 34.97
CA HIS A 99 15.53 7.77 34.62
C HIS A 99 15.18 8.93 33.67
#